data_AF-A0A2D5QS65-F1
#
_entry.id   AF-A0A2D5QS65-F1
#
_cell.length_a   1.000
_cell.length_b   1.000
_cell.length_c   1.000
_cell.angle_alpha   90.00
_cell.angle_beta   90.00
_cell.angle_gamma   90.00
#
_symmetry.space_group_name_H-M   'P 1'
#
loop_
_entity.id
_entity.type
_entity.pdbx_description
1 polymer ?
#
loop_
_entity_poly.entity_id
_entity_poly.type
_entity_poly.pdbx_seq_one_letter_code
_entity_poly.pdbx_strand_id
1 'polypeptide(L)'
;MKTPTRCIIHNIGHHDLFLELYTPENKRIGWCRPLSKSISWIGQALLKHLTISLPSYSDPSSLRFTQDLLIPAGQCRFEYNEQTRDTFISKEIFELLQGEVRVRSIYAPLIQEIVLSHEPMKTTDSAKSRKQETRPRTIESVEKVIFFLVTAGAGKNSPRAIAQVIKHIIELRWQNDSDTHQSKYYIDCEHVHTDPHAIMPSQLLALENRVVTEASQVAEKYGEDWRNLFKLYLSVSTGTTFMISALSLSFAEWSPVVQTIASARHILSCTPERPSRIYRPREKEMSSINEWIKIENTPLDQATNLAIKELREWRKDYLQQRQTRPAVLKRYRRDEEVFFHRKGLKEVLCVVVIKDRFGVEGSAGKLVPIRGINAEVSLPTGTLCAERNAIGTALCRFPRLERRDIMAVAVLSLEPSLSKLGPCGACAEWLAKVQEVSPSLRIISFDSPEAVEAFVKPALHI
;
A
#
# COMPACT_ATOMS: atom_id res chain seq x y z
N MET A 1 43.02 -26.70 -9.03
CA MET A 1 41.63 -27.01 -9.43
C MET A 1 40.71 -26.04 -8.72
N LYS A 2 39.80 -25.37 -9.44
CA LYS A 2 38.81 -24.46 -8.86
C LYS A 2 37.80 -25.31 -8.09
N THR A 3 37.96 -25.42 -6.78
CA THR A 3 37.08 -26.22 -5.92
C THR A 3 35.68 -25.58 -5.86
N PRO A 4 34.59 -26.38 -5.98
CA PRO A 4 33.23 -25.84 -5.98
C PRO A 4 32.94 -25.19 -4.62
N THR A 5 32.57 -23.93 -4.65
CA THR A 5 32.25 -23.16 -3.43
C THR A 5 30.75 -23.27 -3.18
N ARG A 6 30.37 -23.67 -1.96
CA ARG A 6 28.97 -23.71 -1.55
C ARG A 6 28.51 -22.31 -1.16
N CYS A 7 27.28 -21.98 -1.51
CA CYS A 7 26.67 -20.68 -1.26
C CYS A 7 25.30 -20.81 -0.60
N ILE A 8 25.04 -19.93 0.36
CA ILE A 8 23.72 -19.65 0.92
C ILE A 8 23.33 -18.24 0.49
N ILE A 9 22.15 -18.11 -0.13
CA ILE A 9 21.62 -16.81 -0.52
C ILE A 9 20.84 -16.25 0.67
N HIS A 10 21.20 -15.08 1.16
CA HIS A 10 20.44 -14.34 2.16
C HIS A 10 19.73 -13.16 1.50
N ASN A 11 18.40 -13.17 1.58
CA ASN A 11 17.57 -12.04 1.15
C ASN A 11 17.20 -11.20 2.37
N ILE A 12 18.01 -10.18 2.67
CA ILE A 12 17.81 -9.32 3.84
C ILE A 12 16.87 -8.14 3.50
N GLY A 13 16.49 -8.00 2.23
CA GLY A 13 15.48 -7.07 1.73
C GLY A 13 15.35 -7.21 0.20
N HIS A 14 14.23 -6.79 -0.37
CA HIS A 14 13.93 -7.03 -1.79
C HIS A 14 14.94 -6.45 -2.81
N HIS A 15 15.85 -5.53 -2.41
CA HIS A 15 17.00 -5.09 -3.23
C HIS A 15 18.38 -5.48 -2.66
N ASP A 16 18.43 -6.06 -1.47
CA ASP A 16 19.66 -6.35 -0.73
C ASP A 16 19.84 -7.88 -0.66
N LEU A 17 20.40 -8.42 -1.74
CA LEU A 17 20.79 -9.82 -1.86
C LEU A 17 22.25 -9.99 -1.40
N PHE A 18 22.48 -10.88 -0.46
CA PHE A 18 23.82 -11.23 -0.01
C PHE A 18 24.08 -12.72 -0.21
N LEU A 19 25.30 -13.06 -0.59
CA LEU A 19 25.75 -14.43 -0.68
C LEU A 19 26.72 -14.72 0.46
N GLU A 20 26.47 -15.81 1.18
CA GLU A 20 27.40 -16.35 2.15
C GLU A 20 28.12 -17.56 1.55
N LEU A 21 29.44 -17.49 1.49
CA LEU A 21 30.27 -18.46 0.78
C LEU A 21 31.00 -19.41 1.74
N TYR A 22 31.15 -20.66 1.33
CA TYR A 22 31.77 -21.74 2.09
C TYR A 22 32.72 -22.57 1.22
N THR A 23 33.83 -23.04 1.80
CA THR A 23 34.72 -24.01 1.18
C THR A 23 34.03 -25.38 1.00
N PRO A 24 34.56 -26.31 0.19
CA PRO A 24 34.03 -27.67 0.06
C PRO A 24 33.91 -28.42 1.40
N GLU A 25 34.78 -28.09 2.36
CA GLU A 25 34.79 -28.65 3.72
C GLU A 25 33.77 -27.95 4.66
N ASN A 26 32.86 -27.13 4.11
CA ASN A 26 31.90 -26.28 4.83
C ASN A 26 32.53 -25.23 5.77
N LYS A 27 33.77 -24.81 5.52
CA LYS A 27 34.35 -23.68 6.26
C LYS A 27 33.84 -22.36 5.68
N ARG A 28 33.30 -21.48 6.51
CA ARG A 28 32.82 -20.15 6.09
C ARG A 28 33.97 -19.32 5.54
N ILE A 29 33.78 -18.74 4.35
CA ILE A 29 34.72 -17.86 3.67
C ILE A 29 34.38 -16.40 3.97
N GLY A 30 33.12 -16.01 3.84
CA GLY A 30 32.67 -14.64 4.07
C GLY A 30 31.44 -14.26 3.25
N TRP A 31 31.08 -12.97 3.28
CA TRP A 31 29.96 -12.41 2.53
C TRP A 31 30.40 -11.73 1.24
N CYS A 32 29.52 -11.76 0.24
CA CYS A 32 29.61 -10.85 -0.90
C CYS A 32 28.23 -10.35 -1.34
N ARG A 33 28.20 -9.11 -1.84
CA ARG A 33 27.01 -8.50 -2.44
C ARG A 33 27.14 -8.57 -3.96
N PRO A 34 26.23 -9.22 -4.69
CA PRO A 34 26.26 -9.19 -6.14
C PRO A 34 25.98 -7.78 -6.66
N LEU A 35 26.64 -7.36 -7.75
CA LEU A 35 26.27 -6.13 -8.47
C LEU A 35 24.84 -6.25 -9.03
N SER A 36 24.16 -5.13 -9.28
CA SER A 36 22.75 -5.13 -9.74
C SER A 36 22.48 -6.00 -10.97
N LYS A 37 23.41 -6.04 -11.93
CA LYS A 37 23.34 -6.96 -13.10
C LYS A 37 23.30 -8.43 -12.67
N SER A 38 24.16 -8.79 -11.72
CA SER A 38 24.24 -10.13 -11.16
C SER A 38 23.00 -10.47 -10.34
N ILE A 39 22.43 -9.52 -9.58
CA ILE A 39 21.19 -9.74 -8.81
C ILE A 39 20.05 -10.14 -9.75
N SER A 40 19.87 -9.41 -10.86
CA SER A 40 18.84 -9.74 -11.86
C SER A 40 19.03 -11.15 -12.44
N TRP A 41 20.27 -11.48 -12.85
CA TRP A 41 20.59 -12.80 -13.37
C TRP A 41 20.37 -13.92 -12.34
N ILE A 42 20.85 -13.73 -11.10
CA ILE A 42 20.65 -14.69 -10.00
C ILE A 42 19.16 -14.90 -9.76
N GLY A 43 18.35 -13.84 -9.76
CA GLY A 43 16.90 -13.95 -9.63
C GLY A 43 16.27 -14.80 -10.74
N GLN A 44 16.67 -14.60 -12.00
CA GLN A 44 16.18 -15.42 -13.12
C GLN A 44 16.62 -16.88 -13.01
N ALA A 45 17.88 -17.12 -12.64
CA ALA A 45 18.41 -18.47 -12.45
C ALA A 45 17.67 -19.20 -11.31
N LEU A 46 17.42 -18.50 -10.19
CA LEU A 46 16.63 -19.00 -9.08
C LEU A 46 15.19 -19.33 -9.48
N LEU A 47 14.51 -18.46 -10.22
CA LEU A 47 13.14 -18.72 -10.71
C LEU A 47 13.08 -19.99 -11.56
N LYS A 48 14.01 -20.12 -12.52
CA LYS A 48 14.10 -21.32 -13.36
C LYS A 48 14.42 -22.56 -12.53
N HIS A 49 15.25 -22.43 -11.50
CA HIS A 49 15.60 -23.55 -10.64
C HIS A 49 14.43 -23.98 -9.76
N LEU A 50 13.67 -23.03 -9.21
CA LEU A 50 12.50 -23.28 -8.39
C LEU A 50 11.37 -24.00 -9.14
N THR A 51 11.26 -23.80 -10.46
CA THR A 51 10.27 -24.50 -11.28
C THR A 51 10.67 -25.93 -11.66
N ILE A 52 11.97 -26.26 -11.59
CA ILE A 52 12.50 -27.58 -12.00
C ILE A 52 12.80 -28.46 -10.77
N SER A 53 13.41 -27.87 -9.74
CA SER A 53 13.76 -28.55 -8.50
C SER A 53 12.61 -28.42 -7.53
N LEU A 54 12.05 -29.54 -7.05
CA LEU A 54 11.18 -29.56 -5.87
C LEU A 54 11.98 -29.07 -4.66
N PRO A 55 11.74 -27.86 -4.15
CA PRO A 55 12.47 -27.38 -3.00
C PRO A 55 11.78 -27.89 -1.73
N SER A 56 12.56 -28.10 -0.67
CA SER A 56 12.05 -28.50 0.64
C SER A 56 12.47 -27.47 1.68
N TYR A 57 11.57 -27.07 2.57
CA TYR A 57 11.94 -26.24 3.71
C TYR A 57 12.74 -27.08 4.71
N SER A 58 13.98 -26.66 5.01
CA SER A 58 14.75 -27.27 6.11
C SER A 58 14.34 -26.70 7.48
N ASP A 59 13.84 -25.46 7.47
CA ASP A 59 13.31 -24.73 8.61
C ASP A 59 12.39 -23.60 8.09
N PRO A 60 11.69 -22.87 8.98
CA PRO A 60 10.80 -21.78 8.58
C PRO A 60 11.43 -20.58 7.86
N SER A 61 12.73 -20.51 7.64
CA SER A 61 13.38 -19.43 6.89
C SER A 61 14.33 -19.90 5.80
N SER A 62 14.60 -21.20 5.74
CA SER A 62 15.53 -21.80 4.79
C SER A 62 14.83 -22.74 3.82
N LEU A 63 14.85 -22.36 2.55
CA LEU A 63 14.45 -23.19 1.43
C LEU A 63 15.68 -23.93 0.91
N ARG A 64 15.67 -25.27 0.94
CA ARG A 64 16.78 -26.11 0.47
C ARG A 64 16.42 -26.76 -0.86
N PHE A 65 17.37 -26.76 -1.78
CA PHE A 65 17.22 -27.44 -3.06
C PHE A 65 17.69 -28.89 -2.97
N THR A 66 17.01 -29.78 -3.69
CA THR A 66 17.44 -31.17 -3.86
C THR A 66 18.67 -31.26 -4.77
N GLN A 67 18.76 -30.37 -5.75
CA GLN A 67 19.92 -30.18 -6.61
C GLN A 67 20.47 -28.77 -6.42
N ASP A 68 21.80 -28.63 -6.32
CA ASP A 68 22.44 -27.32 -6.20
C ASP A 68 22.19 -26.49 -7.48
N LEU A 69 21.80 -25.22 -7.33
CA LEU A 69 21.82 -24.28 -8.44
C LEU A 69 23.28 -23.90 -8.75
N LEU A 70 23.70 -24.10 -9.99
CA LEU A 70 25.03 -23.73 -10.45
C LEU A 70 25.05 -22.29 -10.96
N ILE A 71 25.91 -21.46 -10.38
CA ILE A 71 26.19 -20.09 -10.80
C ILE A 71 27.60 -20.05 -11.43
N PRO A 72 27.72 -19.88 -12.75
CA PRO A 72 29.03 -19.74 -13.39
C PRO A 72 29.69 -18.41 -12.98
N ALA A 73 30.97 -18.43 -12.58
CA ALA A 73 31.68 -17.21 -12.15
C ALA A 73 31.68 -16.07 -13.18
N GLY A 74 31.62 -16.37 -14.47
CA GLY A 74 31.57 -15.34 -15.52
C GLY A 74 30.27 -14.54 -15.56
N GLN A 75 29.19 -15.05 -14.96
CA GLN A 75 27.85 -14.45 -15.00
C GLN A 75 27.57 -13.53 -13.81
N CYS A 76 28.30 -13.68 -12.70
CA CYS A 76 28.09 -12.91 -11.48
C CYS A 76 29.33 -12.10 -11.12
N ARG A 77 29.15 -10.78 -11.10
CA ARG A 77 30.09 -9.81 -10.53
C ARG A 77 29.61 -9.39 -9.14
N PHE A 78 30.56 -9.09 -8.26
CA PHE A 78 30.30 -8.79 -6.85
C PHE A 78 30.95 -7.46 -6.46
N GLU A 79 30.31 -6.74 -5.54
CA GLU A 79 30.88 -5.57 -4.89
C GLU A 79 32.03 -6.01 -3.99
N TYR A 80 33.17 -5.35 -4.18
CA TYR A 80 34.31 -5.47 -3.30
C TYR A 80 34.31 -4.27 -2.35
N ASN A 81 34.36 -4.52 -1.05
CA ASN A 81 34.39 -3.46 -0.04
C ASN A 81 35.75 -3.43 0.65
N GLU A 82 36.61 -2.48 0.25
CA GLU A 82 37.96 -2.31 0.81
C GLU A 82 37.96 -1.90 2.29
N GLN A 83 36.87 -1.31 2.77
CA GLN A 83 36.78 -0.69 4.09
C GLN A 83 36.37 -1.65 5.21
N THR A 84 35.88 -2.85 4.86
CA THR A 84 35.34 -3.84 5.81
C THR A 84 36.06 -5.17 5.65
N ARG A 85 37.39 -5.15 5.88
CA ARG A 85 38.30 -6.29 5.67
C ARG A 85 37.94 -7.55 6.46
N ASP A 86 37.21 -7.42 7.56
CA ASP A 86 36.91 -8.57 8.44
C ASP A 86 35.65 -9.34 8.04
N THR A 87 34.85 -8.83 7.11
CA THR A 87 33.44 -9.27 6.96
C THR A 87 33.03 -9.57 5.52
N PHE A 88 33.71 -8.95 4.55
CA PHE A 88 33.56 -9.22 3.12
C PHE A 88 34.76 -10.00 2.58
N ILE A 89 34.54 -10.80 1.54
CA ILE A 89 35.61 -11.56 0.90
C ILE A 89 36.71 -10.63 0.34
N SER A 90 37.97 -11.00 0.55
CA SER A 90 39.11 -10.26 -0.01
C SER A 90 39.12 -10.35 -1.54
N LYS A 91 39.80 -9.42 -2.21
CA LYS A 91 39.94 -9.43 -3.67
C LYS A 91 40.58 -10.73 -4.18
N GLU A 92 41.57 -11.23 -3.46
CA GLU A 92 42.29 -12.46 -3.79
C GLU A 92 41.39 -13.69 -3.67
N ILE A 93 40.59 -13.76 -2.59
CA ILE A 93 39.57 -14.81 -2.42
C ILE A 93 38.53 -14.70 -3.53
N PHE A 94 38.09 -13.48 -3.86
CA PHE A 94 37.14 -13.24 -4.94
C PHE A 94 37.65 -13.71 -6.32
N GLU A 95 38.93 -13.47 -6.61
CA GLU A 95 39.59 -13.93 -7.84
C GLU A 95 39.76 -15.46 -7.87
N LEU A 96 40.03 -16.09 -6.71
CA LEU A 96 40.04 -17.55 -6.56
C LEU A 96 38.66 -18.18 -6.77
N LEU A 97 37.60 -17.48 -6.37
CA LEU A 97 36.20 -17.90 -6.50
C LEU A 97 35.68 -17.85 -7.95
N GLN A 98 36.51 -17.47 -8.94
CA GLN A 98 36.14 -17.44 -10.36
C GLN A 98 35.88 -18.84 -11.00
N GLY A 99 35.41 -19.83 -10.23
CA GLY A 99 34.92 -21.14 -10.64
C GLY A 99 33.40 -21.23 -10.70
N GLU A 100 32.82 -22.35 -10.24
CA GLU A 100 31.36 -22.49 -10.13
C GLU A 100 30.94 -22.29 -8.67
N VAL A 101 29.90 -21.48 -8.45
CA VAL A 101 29.27 -21.30 -7.14
C VAL A 101 28.00 -22.17 -7.08
N ARG A 102 27.93 -23.03 -6.08
CA ARG A 102 26.80 -23.96 -5.87
C ARG A 102 25.87 -23.43 -4.81
N VAL A 103 24.69 -22.96 -5.20
CA VAL A 103 23.66 -22.49 -4.29
C VAL A 103 22.82 -23.68 -3.83
N ARG A 104 22.90 -23.98 -2.53
CA ARG A 104 22.19 -25.12 -1.93
C ARG A 104 20.91 -24.72 -1.20
N SER A 105 20.86 -23.49 -0.71
CA SER A 105 19.72 -22.98 0.05
C SER A 105 19.55 -21.47 -0.09
N ILE A 106 18.29 -21.04 0.01
CA ILE A 106 17.90 -19.64 0.15
C ILE A 106 17.41 -19.43 1.57
N TYR A 107 17.97 -18.43 2.22
CA TYR A 107 17.54 -17.91 3.50
C TYR A 107 16.74 -16.60 3.29
N ALA A 108 15.45 -16.62 3.64
CA ALA A 108 14.53 -15.51 3.40
C ALA A 108 13.77 -15.13 4.70
N PRO A 109 14.41 -14.37 5.62
CA PRO A 109 13.84 -14.04 6.93
C PRO A 109 12.62 -13.13 6.85
N LEU A 110 12.52 -12.28 5.81
CA LEU A 110 11.31 -11.48 5.58
C LEU A 110 10.10 -12.40 5.31
N ILE A 111 10.30 -13.43 4.47
CA ILE A 111 9.28 -14.44 4.18
C ILE A 111 8.92 -15.21 5.45
N GLN A 112 9.89 -15.50 6.32
CA GLN A 112 9.65 -16.16 7.59
C GLN A 112 8.66 -15.40 8.48
N GLU A 113 8.90 -14.14 8.84
CA GLU A 113 7.93 -13.45 9.72
C GLU A 113 6.62 -13.18 8.99
N ILE A 114 6.64 -12.89 7.69
CA ILE A 114 5.42 -12.77 6.88
C ILE A 114 4.57 -14.04 6.99
N VAL A 115 5.16 -15.22 6.83
CA VAL A 115 4.42 -16.48 6.87
C VAL A 115 4.09 -16.86 8.30
N LEU A 116 5.07 -16.82 9.22
CA LEU A 116 4.91 -17.24 10.62
C LEU A 116 4.04 -16.29 11.46
N SER A 117 3.90 -15.02 11.07
CA SER A 117 2.93 -14.14 11.73
C SER A 117 1.50 -14.49 11.35
N HIS A 118 1.27 -15.28 10.28
CA HIS A 118 -0.06 -15.65 9.79
C HIS A 118 -0.31 -17.17 9.70
N GLU A 119 0.66 -18.02 10.00
CA GLU A 119 0.42 -19.46 10.18
C GLU A 119 -0.56 -19.62 11.36
N PRO A 120 -1.73 -20.26 11.16
CA PRO A 120 -2.62 -20.56 12.27
C PRO A 120 -1.86 -21.40 13.28
N MET A 121 -1.90 -20.99 14.55
CA MET A 121 -1.20 -21.74 15.60
C MET A 121 -1.84 -23.12 15.68
N LYS A 122 -1.15 -24.14 15.16
CA LYS A 122 -1.51 -25.53 15.42
C LYS A 122 -1.49 -25.72 16.94
N THR A 123 -2.67 -25.92 17.50
CA THR A 123 -2.92 -26.10 18.92
C THR A 123 -2.19 -27.35 19.39
N THR A 124 -0.93 -27.22 19.83
CA THR A 124 -0.36 -28.06 20.91
C THR A 124 1.08 -27.73 21.32
N ASP A 125 1.97 -27.23 20.47
CA ASP A 125 3.40 -27.22 20.86
C ASP A 125 4.01 -25.83 21.13
N SER A 126 4.16 -25.57 22.42
CA SER A 126 5.08 -24.60 23.07
C SER A 126 4.67 -23.13 23.18
N ALA A 127 3.54 -22.88 23.85
CA ALA A 127 3.23 -21.58 24.47
C ALA A 127 4.20 -21.14 25.59
N LYS A 128 5.27 -21.89 25.91
CA LYS A 128 6.13 -21.63 27.08
C LYS A 128 7.40 -20.81 26.84
N SER A 129 7.72 -20.37 25.62
CA SER A 129 8.97 -19.61 25.38
C SER A 129 8.87 -18.29 24.61
N ARG A 130 7.67 -17.87 24.18
CA ARG A 130 7.51 -16.57 23.51
C ARG A 130 6.74 -15.64 24.43
N LYS A 131 7.44 -14.72 25.11
CA LYS A 131 6.83 -13.57 25.81
C LYS A 131 5.97 -12.81 24.80
N GLN A 132 4.67 -13.10 24.83
CA GLN A 132 3.59 -12.51 24.07
C GLN A 132 2.93 -11.46 24.96
N GLU A 133 3.19 -10.18 24.70
CA GLU A 133 2.35 -9.10 25.25
C GLU A 133 1.85 -8.12 24.18
N THR A 134 2.07 -8.39 22.88
CA THR A 134 1.60 -7.49 21.82
C THR A 134 1.06 -8.17 20.55
N ARG A 135 0.89 -9.50 20.54
CA ARG A 135 0.28 -10.14 19.36
C ARG A 135 -1.25 -10.06 19.44
N PRO A 136 -1.95 -9.58 18.39
CA PRO A 136 -3.40 -9.59 18.32
C PRO A 136 -3.96 -10.98 18.59
N ARG A 137 -5.10 -11.04 19.29
CA ARG A 137 -5.86 -12.27 19.53
C ARG A 137 -6.28 -12.87 18.18
N THR A 138 -5.87 -14.12 17.94
CA THR A 138 -6.39 -15.10 16.96
C THR A 138 -6.64 -14.62 15.52
N ILE A 139 -5.71 -14.96 14.62
CA ILE A 139 -5.67 -14.68 13.17
C ILE A 139 -6.56 -15.62 12.33
N GLU A 140 -7.36 -16.48 12.97
CA GLU A 140 -8.30 -17.39 12.30
C GLU A 140 -9.37 -16.68 11.43
N SER A 141 -9.42 -15.35 11.45
CA SER A 141 -10.37 -14.52 10.71
C SER A 141 -9.82 -13.85 9.44
N VAL A 142 -8.53 -13.94 9.08
CA VAL A 142 -8.02 -13.18 7.92
C VAL A 142 -8.39 -13.84 6.58
N GLU A 143 -9.31 -13.23 5.83
CA GLU A 143 -9.76 -13.71 4.50
C GLU A 143 -8.74 -13.38 3.39
N LYS A 144 -8.13 -12.20 3.44
CA LYS A 144 -7.29 -11.70 2.34
C LYS A 144 -6.05 -11.01 2.88
N VAL A 145 -4.90 -11.45 2.38
CA VAL A 145 -3.62 -10.75 2.59
C VAL A 145 -3.07 -10.36 1.24
N ILE A 146 -2.77 -9.08 1.08
CA ILE A 146 -2.09 -8.54 -0.09
C ILE A 146 -0.63 -8.26 0.27
N PHE A 147 0.27 -8.94 -0.44
CA PHE A 147 1.69 -8.60 -0.41
C PHE A 147 2.01 -7.78 -1.63
N PHE A 148 2.43 -6.54 -1.40
CA PHE A 148 2.79 -5.62 -2.45
C PHE A 148 4.30 -5.41 -2.45
N LEU A 149 4.96 -6.04 -3.42
CA LEU A 149 6.39 -5.92 -3.65
C LEU A 149 6.64 -4.82 -4.67
N VAL A 150 6.98 -3.62 -4.20
CA VAL A 150 7.25 -2.48 -5.07
C VAL A 150 8.72 -2.47 -5.44
N THR A 151 9.01 -2.46 -6.73
CA THR A 151 10.38 -2.37 -7.24
C THR A 151 10.57 -1.10 -8.05
N ALA A 152 11.73 -0.47 -7.90
CA ALA A 152 12.10 0.72 -8.64
C ALA A 152 13.23 0.46 -9.64
N GLY A 153 13.28 1.27 -10.70
CA GLY A 153 14.43 1.39 -11.59
C GLY A 153 14.13 0.94 -13.02
N ALA A 154 14.52 1.77 -14.00
CA ALA A 154 14.37 1.44 -15.41
C ALA A 154 15.46 0.46 -15.87
N GLY A 155 15.07 -0.70 -16.42
CA GLY A 155 15.95 -1.55 -17.23
C GLY A 155 16.13 -3.00 -16.79
N LYS A 156 17.00 -3.73 -17.51
CA LYS A 156 17.26 -5.18 -17.35
C LYS A 156 17.90 -5.58 -16.01
N ASN A 157 18.35 -4.60 -15.22
CA ASN A 157 19.00 -4.80 -13.92
C ASN A 157 18.03 -4.61 -12.74
N SER A 158 16.74 -4.50 -13.04
CA SER A 158 15.68 -4.33 -12.05
C SER A 158 15.65 -5.51 -11.06
N PRO A 159 15.44 -5.26 -9.76
CA PRO A 159 15.24 -6.27 -8.72
C PRO A 159 13.93 -7.06 -8.90
N ARG A 160 13.18 -6.83 -9.99
CA ARG A 160 11.98 -7.58 -10.38
C ARG A 160 12.14 -9.09 -10.30
N ALA A 161 13.27 -9.64 -10.76
CA ALA A 161 13.49 -11.08 -10.70
C ALA A 161 13.54 -11.60 -9.25
N ILE A 162 14.14 -10.83 -8.33
CA ILE A 162 14.16 -11.18 -6.90
C ILE A 162 12.78 -11.03 -6.28
N ALA A 163 12.02 -9.99 -6.62
CA ALA A 163 10.62 -9.86 -6.18
C ALA A 163 9.78 -11.06 -6.63
N GLN A 164 9.98 -11.54 -7.86
CA GLN A 164 9.34 -12.75 -8.37
C GLN A 164 9.80 -14.02 -7.62
N VAL A 165 11.09 -14.14 -7.28
CA VAL A 165 11.58 -15.23 -6.42
C VAL A 165 10.88 -15.20 -5.06
N ILE A 166 10.80 -14.03 -4.41
CA ILE A 166 10.10 -13.86 -3.13
C ILE A 166 8.65 -14.31 -3.27
N LYS A 167 7.94 -13.81 -4.29
CA LYS A 167 6.56 -14.19 -4.58
C LYS A 167 6.42 -15.71 -4.72
N HIS A 168 7.29 -16.35 -5.49
CA HIS A 168 7.21 -17.80 -5.72
C HIS A 168 7.52 -18.61 -4.45
N ILE A 169 8.49 -18.18 -3.63
CA ILE A 169 8.79 -18.83 -2.36
C ILE A 169 7.62 -18.69 -1.38
N ILE A 170 6.95 -17.54 -1.36
CA ILE A 170 5.71 -17.33 -0.58
C ILE A 170 4.66 -18.32 -1.12
N GLU A 171 4.33 -18.31 -2.41
CA GLU A 171 3.35 -19.22 -3.02
C GLU A 171 3.62 -20.71 -2.71
N LEU A 172 4.86 -21.18 -2.87
CA LEU A 172 5.25 -22.57 -2.59
C LEU A 172 5.04 -22.96 -1.13
N ARG A 173 5.24 -22.03 -0.19
CA ARG A 173 5.05 -22.33 1.22
C ARG A 173 3.58 -22.58 1.55
N TRP A 174 2.71 -21.73 1.03
CA TRP A 174 1.27 -21.80 1.31
C TRP A 174 0.55 -22.89 0.50
N GLN A 175 1.03 -23.25 -0.69
CA GLN A 175 0.48 -24.39 -1.45
C GLN A 175 0.57 -25.72 -0.69
N ASN A 176 1.56 -25.86 0.21
CA ASN A 176 1.76 -27.07 1.00
C ASN A 176 0.89 -27.12 2.27
N ASP A 177 0.14 -26.05 2.59
CA ASP A 177 -0.75 -26.01 3.76
C ASP A 177 -2.20 -26.26 3.30
N SER A 178 -2.49 -27.52 2.95
CA SER A 178 -3.79 -27.94 2.39
C SER A 178 -4.97 -27.89 3.37
N ASP A 179 -4.70 -27.70 4.66
CA ASP A 179 -5.69 -27.83 5.74
C ASP A 179 -6.15 -26.49 6.34
N THR A 180 -5.51 -25.38 5.99
CA THR A 180 -5.84 -24.06 6.57
C THR A 180 -6.72 -23.27 5.62
N HIS A 181 -7.74 -22.62 6.20
CA HIS A 181 -8.86 -21.97 5.52
C HIS A 181 -8.48 -21.16 4.27
N GLN A 182 -9.48 -20.99 3.40
CA GLN A 182 -9.57 -20.25 2.12
C GLN A 182 -9.01 -18.82 2.06
N SER A 183 -8.02 -18.43 2.88
CA SER A 183 -7.33 -17.16 2.79
C SER A 183 -6.75 -17.03 1.37
N LYS A 184 -7.36 -16.16 0.56
CA LYS A 184 -6.92 -15.90 -0.81
C LYS A 184 -5.75 -14.93 -0.71
N TYR A 185 -4.55 -15.46 -0.57
CA TYR A 185 -3.34 -14.66 -0.65
C TYR A 185 -3.20 -14.11 -2.07
N TYR A 186 -3.04 -12.79 -2.17
CA TYR A 186 -2.76 -12.13 -3.44
C TYR A 186 -1.39 -11.44 -3.33
N ILE A 187 -0.40 -11.97 -4.03
CA ILE A 187 0.94 -11.40 -4.05
C ILE A 187 1.12 -10.71 -5.39
N ASP A 188 1.31 -9.40 -5.33
CA ASP A 188 1.58 -8.60 -6.50
C ASP A 188 3.00 -8.03 -6.48
N CYS A 189 3.61 -8.01 -7.65
CA CYS A 189 4.93 -7.45 -7.86
C CYS A 189 4.77 -6.30 -8.84
N GLU A 190 4.72 -5.08 -8.31
CA GLU A 190 4.49 -3.90 -9.12
C GLU A 190 5.80 -3.14 -9.35
N HIS A 191 6.00 -2.81 -10.62
CA HIS A 191 7.23 -2.19 -11.08
C HIS A 191 6.95 -0.73 -11.38
N VAL A 192 7.49 0.16 -10.57
CA VAL A 192 7.35 1.59 -10.82
C VAL A 192 8.31 1.97 -11.94
N HIS A 193 7.76 2.36 -13.09
CA HIS A 193 8.52 2.74 -14.28
C HIS A 193 9.18 4.12 -14.18
N THR A 194 8.95 4.84 -13.09
CA THR A 194 9.53 6.16 -12.82
C THR A 194 10.80 6.04 -11.98
N ASP A 195 11.62 7.08 -12.01
CA ASP A 195 12.80 7.18 -11.17
C ASP A 195 12.38 7.05 -9.69
N PRO A 196 12.96 6.11 -8.91
CA PRO A 196 12.70 6.02 -7.46
C PRO A 196 12.88 7.35 -6.72
N HIS A 197 13.70 8.27 -7.23
CA HIS A 197 13.93 9.58 -6.63
C HIS A 197 12.88 10.64 -7.00
N ALA A 198 11.99 10.36 -7.98
CA ALA A 198 11.00 11.29 -8.49
C ALA A 198 9.57 10.72 -8.55
N ILE A 199 9.32 9.63 -7.82
CA ILE A 199 8.01 8.99 -7.75
C ILE A 199 7.00 9.88 -7.01
N MET A 200 5.89 10.17 -7.68
CA MET A 200 4.81 10.98 -7.11
C MET A 200 3.69 10.07 -6.59
N PRO A 201 3.04 10.41 -5.45
CA PRO A 201 1.92 9.63 -4.91
C PRO A 201 0.78 9.43 -5.93
N SER A 202 0.53 10.44 -6.77
CA SER A 202 -0.45 10.39 -7.87
C SER A 202 -0.24 9.18 -8.79
N GLN A 203 1.02 8.85 -9.11
CA GLN A 203 1.40 7.74 -9.97
C GLN A 203 1.05 6.37 -9.37
N LEU A 204 0.83 6.31 -8.05
CA LEU A 204 0.55 5.10 -7.29
C LEU A 204 -0.95 4.90 -7.02
N LEU A 205 -1.80 5.88 -7.30
CA LEU A 205 -3.26 5.72 -7.20
C LEU A 205 -3.78 4.61 -8.14
N ALA A 206 -3.13 4.40 -9.29
CA ALA A 206 -3.47 3.28 -10.17
C ALA A 206 -3.21 1.91 -9.53
N LEU A 207 -2.18 1.80 -8.68
CA LEU A 207 -1.87 0.58 -7.92
C LEU A 207 -2.91 0.36 -6.82
N GLU A 208 -3.39 1.44 -6.22
CA GLU A 208 -4.44 1.43 -5.22
C GLU A 208 -5.76 0.87 -5.74
N ASN A 209 -6.11 1.10 -7.02
CA ASN A 209 -7.33 0.54 -7.61
C ASN A 209 -7.43 -0.99 -7.46
N ARG A 210 -6.29 -1.71 -7.48
CA ARG A 210 -6.29 -3.16 -7.22
C ARG A 210 -6.59 -3.48 -5.76
N VAL A 211 -5.98 -2.75 -4.83
CA VAL A 211 -6.24 -2.87 -3.39
C VAL A 211 -7.71 -2.60 -3.10
N VAL A 212 -8.28 -1.52 -3.67
CA VAL A 212 -9.71 -1.20 -3.58
C VAL A 212 -10.58 -2.34 -4.09
N THR A 213 -10.24 -2.92 -5.25
CA THR A 213 -11.03 -4.02 -5.86
C THR A 213 -11.07 -5.22 -4.94
N GLU A 214 -9.92 -5.63 -4.40
CA GLU A 214 -9.81 -6.78 -3.50
C GLU A 214 -10.49 -6.51 -2.15
N ALA A 215 -10.28 -5.33 -1.57
CA ALA A 215 -10.94 -4.93 -0.33
C ALA A 215 -12.47 -4.87 -0.50
N SER A 216 -12.96 -4.40 -1.65
CA SER A 216 -14.40 -4.34 -1.94
C SER A 216 -15.03 -5.73 -2.00
N GLN A 217 -14.32 -6.74 -2.51
CA GLN A 217 -14.82 -8.14 -2.49
C GLN A 217 -14.95 -8.67 -1.06
N VAL A 218 -13.98 -8.36 -0.19
CA VAL A 218 -14.03 -8.75 1.23
C VAL A 218 -15.16 -7.99 1.94
N ALA A 219 -15.32 -6.70 1.68
CA ALA A 219 -16.39 -5.87 2.23
C ALA A 219 -17.78 -6.33 1.78
N GLU A 220 -17.95 -6.76 0.53
CA GLU A 220 -19.22 -7.29 0.03
C GLU A 220 -19.61 -8.59 0.76
N LYS A 221 -18.63 -9.44 1.09
CA LYS A 221 -18.85 -10.71 1.78
C LYS A 221 -19.06 -10.56 3.29
N TYR A 222 -18.34 -9.64 3.93
CA TYR A 222 -18.24 -9.57 5.39
C TYR A 222 -18.73 -8.26 6.01
N GLY A 223 -19.18 -7.29 5.21
CA GLY A 223 -19.65 -6.00 5.73
C GLY A 223 -18.55 -5.28 6.51
N GLU A 224 -18.90 -4.69 7.65
CA GLU A 224 -18.02 -3.85 8.48
C GLU A 224 -16.75 -4.54 8.99
N ASP A 225 -16.77 -5.87 9.10
CA ASP A 225 -15.64 -6.64 9.62
C ASP A 225 -14.47 -6.74 8.65
N TRP A 226 -14.64 -6.35 7.37
CA TRP A 226 -13.65 -6.55 6.31
C TRP A 226 -12.26 -6.02 6.64
N ARG A 227 -12.16 -4.91 7.38
CA ARG A 227 -10.86 -4.31 7.79
C ARG A 227 -10.04 -5.24 8.69
N ASN A 228 -10.70 -6.07 9.48
CA ASN A 228 -10.04 -7.08 10.31
C ASN A 228 -9.61 -8.30 9.49
N LEU A 229 -10.31 -8.57 8.38
CA LEU A 229 -10.09 -9.73 7.51
C LEU A 229 -9.19 -9.41 6.32
N PHE A 230 -8.80 -8.14 6.14
CA PHE A 230 -7.98 -7.64 5.05
C PHE A 230 -6.67 -7.06 5.60
N LYS A 231 -5.52 -7.52 5.09
CA LYS A 231 -4.21 -6.97 5.46
C LYS A 231 -3.39 -6.61 4.22
N LEU A 232 -2.84 -5.40 4.20
CA LEU A 232 -1.92 -4.94 3.17
C LEU A 232 -0.50 -4.88 3.75
N TYR A 233 0.42 -5.65 3.17
CA TYR A 233 1.84 -5.62 3.48
C TYR A 233 2.60 -4.91 2.36
N LEU A 234 3.35 -3.87 2.73
CA LEU A 234 4.22 -3.15 1.80
C LEU A 234 5.67 -3.50 2.11
N SER A 235 6.33 -4.18 1.18
CA SER A 235 7.78 -4.41 1.27
C SER A 235 8.53 -3.20 0.71
N VAL A 236 8.81 -2.22 1.57
CA VAL A 236 9.50 -0.97 1.19
C VAL A 236 10.98 -0.93 1.59
N SER A 237 11.54 -2.07 1.99
CA SER A 237 12.81 -2.20 2.74
C SER A 237 14.05 -1.55 2.13
N THR A 238 14.00 -1.10 0.87
CA THR A 238 15.16 -0.58 0.14
C THR A 238 14.83 0.55 -0.85
N GLY A 239 13.66 1.19 -0.71
CA GLY A 239 13.32 2.38 -1.49
C GLY A 239 14.07 3.64 -1.04
N THR A 240 14.15 4.64 -1.91
CA THR A 240 14.55 6.00 -1.51
C THR A 240 13.53 6.56 -0.52
N THR A 241 13.89 7.57 0.27
CA THR A 241 12.94 8.27 1.15
C THR A 241 11.70 8.74 0.40
N PHE A 242 11.85 9.20 -0.85
CA PHE A 242 10.75 9.62 -1.70
C PHE A 242 9.78 8.47 -2.04
N MET A 243 10.29 7.29 -2.40
CA MET A 243 9.45 6.12 -2.66
C MET A 243 8.69 5.66 -1.43
N ILE A 244 9.37 5.59 -0.28
CA ILE A 244 8.73 5.19 0.97
C ILE A 244 7.61 6.18 1.31
N SER A 245 7.88 7.49 1.25
CA SER A 245 6.88 8.53 1.52
C SER A 245 5.70 8.47 0.53
N ALA A 246 5.96 8.29 -0.76
CA ALA A 246 4.91 8.21 -1.78
C ALA A 246 4.01 6.99 -1.57
N LEU A 247 4.58 5.82 -1.28
CA LEU A 247 3.83 4.60 -0.97
C LEU A 247 3.03 4.75 0.32
N SER A 248 3.66 5.28 1.36
CA SER A 248 3.03 5.52 2.65
C SER A 248 1.79 6.40 2.47
N LEU A 249 1.92 7.50 1.72
CA LEU A 249 0.84 8.44 1.46
C LEU A 249 -0.28 7.83 0.62
N SER A 250 0.08 7.10 -0.45
CA SER A 250 -0.90 6.53 -1.39
C SER A 250 -1.69 5.37 -0.81
N PHE A 251 -1.13 4.67 0.17
CA PHE A 251 -1.77 3.51 0.80
C PHE A 251 -2.21 3.78 2.25
N ALA A 252 -2.12 5.02 2.74
CA ALA A 252 -2.45 5.36 4.13
C ALA A 252 -3.83 4.87 4.57
N GLU A 253 -4.81 4.87 3.66
CA GLU A 253 -6.18 4.40 3.87
C GLU A 253 -6.26 2.98 4.43
N TRP A 254 -5.30 2.15 4.01
CA TRP A 254 -5.31 0.71 4.21
C TRP A 254 -4.52 0.28 5.44
N SER A 255 -4.00 1.24 6.21
CA SER A 255 -3.10 1.02 7.36
C SER A 255 -2.04 -0.05 7.07
N PRO A 256 -1.20 0.16 6.04
CA PRO A 256 -0.32 -0.89 5.56
C PRO A 256 0.68 -1.27 6.65
N VAL A 257 0.94 -2.56 6.77
CA VAL A 257 2.00 -3.08 7.62
C VAL A 257 3.30 -3.02 6.84
N VAL A 258 4.21 -2.18 7.31
CA VAL A 258 5.56 -2.06 6.77
C VAL A 258 6.51 -2.87 7.63
N GLN A 259 7.22 -3.80 7.00
CA GLN A 259 8.26 -4.58 7.64
C GLN A 259 9.65 -4.05 7.26
N THR A 260 10.47 -3.81 8.28
CA THR A 260 11.84 -3.30 8.11
C THR A 260 12.84 -4.16 8.88
N ILE A 261 14.01 -4.41 8.29
CA ILE A 261 15.11 -5.10 8.98
C ILE A 261 16.18 -4.05 9.30
N ALA A 262 15.99 -3.31 10.39
CA ALA A 262 16.75 -2.11 10.75
C ALA A 262 18.28 -2.31 10.79
N SER A 263 18.72 -3.53 11.12
CA SER A 263 20.14 -3.84 11.34
C SER A 263 20.79 -4.59 10.17
N ALA A 264 20.06 -4.80 9.06
CA ALA A 264 20.52 -5.58 7.91
C ALA A 264 21.94 -5.20 7.47
N ARG A 265 22.20 -3.90 7.27
CA ARG A 265 23.51 -3.39 6.81
C ARG A 265 24.59 -3.39 7.90
N HIS A 266 24.22 -3.21 9.16
CA HIS A 266 25.16 -3.20 10.29
C HIS A 266 25.59 -4.61 10.73
N ILE A 267 24.75 -5.62 10.46
CA ILE A 267 24.96 -7.03 10.85
C ILE A 267 25.72 -7.83 9.78
N LEU A 268 25.92 -7.28 8.57
CA LEU A 268 26.81 -7.89 7.56
C LEU A 268 28.24 -8.09 8.07
N SER A 269 28.58 -7.49 9.21
CA SER A 269 29.84 -7.75 9.89
C SER A 269 29.97 -9.17 10.46
N CYS A 270 28.86 -9.82 10.81
CA CYS A 270 28.85 -11.14 11.43
C CYS A 270 27.61 -11.93 10.97
N THR A 271 27.76 -13.08 10.28
CA THR A 271 26.61 -14.02 10.20
C THR A 271 26.44 -14.61 11.59
N PRO A 272 25.30 -14.41 12.25
CA PRO A 272 25.02 -15.15 13.46
C PRO A 272 24.76 -16.61 13.12
N GLU A 273 25.19 -17.54 13.97
CA GLU A 273 24.92 -18.98 13.82
C GLU A 273 23.43 -19.30 13.69
N ARG A 274 22.55 -18.38 14.13
CA ARG A 274 21.09 -18.46 14.00
C ARG A 274 20.52 -17.17 13.37
N PRO A 275 20.59 -17.03 12.03
CA PRO A 275 20.08 -15.87 11.30
C PRO A 275 18.63 -15.48 11.64
N SER A 276 17.78 -16.47 11.93
CA SER A 276 16.36 -16.28 12.27
C SER A 276 16.10 -15.55 13.57
N ARG A 277 17.06 -15.59 14.52
CA ARG A 277 16.94 -14.85 15.79
C ARG A 277 17.39 -13.40 15.67
N ILE A 278 18.14 -13.08 14.62
CA ILE A 278 18.83 -11.79 14.47
C ILE A 278 18.14 -10.93 13.42
N TYR A 279 17.78 -11.51 12.28
CA TYR A 279 17.01 -10.84 11.23
C TYR A 279 15.53 -10.82 11.58
N ARG A 280 15.19 -10.24 12.74
CA ARG A 280 13.80 -10.05 13.15
C ARG A 280 13.28 -8.77 12.51
N PRO A 281 12.39 -8.82 11.50
CA PRO A 281 11.76 -7.62 10.98
C PRO A 281 10.98 -6.92 12.09
N ARG A 282 11.09 -5.59 12.08
CA ARG A 282 10.26 -4.69 12.86
C ARG A 282 9.06 -4.34 12.00
N GLU A 283 7.89 -4.63 12.53
CA GLU A 283 6.62 -4.22 11.96
C GLU A 283 6.28 -2.82 12.43
N LYS A 284 5.86 -1.98 11.49
CA LYS A 284 5.27 -0.68 11.77
C LYS A 284 4.01 -0.58 10.94
N GLU A 285 2.87 -0.52 11.61
CA GLU A 285 1.62 -0.14 10.99
C GLU A 285 1.65 1.37 10.74
N MET A 286 1.38 1.76 9.51
CA MET A 286 1.33 3.16 9.14
C MET A 286 -0.11 3.65 9.25
N SER A 287 -0.44 4.29 10.37
CA SER A 287 -1.70 5.00 10.54
C SER A 287 -1.51 6.49 10.32
N SER A 288 -2.56 7.16 9.82
CA SER A 288 -2.73 8.62 9.89
C SER A 288 -1.70 9.46 9.09
N ILE A 289 -1.96 9.63 7.79
CA ILE A 289 -1.31 10.68 6.99
C ILE A 289 -2.37 11.69 6.53
N ASN A 290 -2.31 12.91 7.07
CA ASN A 290 -3.26 13.98 6.75
C ASN A 290 -2.73 14.87 5.62
N GLU A 291 -2.51 14.28 4.45
CA GLU A 291 -1.99 14.98 3.28
C GLU A 291 -2.90 14.76 2.07
N TRP A 292 -2.98 15.77 1.21
CA TRP A 292 -3.78 15.73 0.00
C TRP A 292 -2.93 15.32 -1.20
N ILE A 293 -3.37 14.29 -1.93
CA ILE A 293 -2.68 13.84 -3.14
C ILE A 293 -3.28 14.58 -4.34
N LYS A 294 -2.45 15.35 -5.04
CA LYS A 294 -2.85 15.98 -6.31
C LYS A 294 -3.15 14.90 -7.35
N ILE A 295 -4.27 15.02 -8.05
CA ILE A 295 -4.62 14.12 -9.14
C ILE A 295 -3.94 14.64 -10.41
N GLU A 296 -3.00 13.88 -10.97
CA GLU A 296 -2.26 14.25 -12.19
C GLU A 296 -2.37 13.14 -13.24
N ASN A 297 -3.09 13.40 -14.34
CA ASN A 297 -3.21 12.52 -15.54
C ASN A 297 -3.41 11.03 -15.25
N THR A 298 -3.91 10.67 -14.06
CA THR A 298 -3.99 9.30 -13.59
C THR A 298 -5.38 8.77 -13.91
N PRO A 299 -5.51 7.54 -14.44
CA PRO A 299 -6.82 6.93 -14.65
C PRO A 299 -7.52 6.74 -13.30
N LEU A 300 -8.52 7.59 -13.04
CA LEU A 300 -9.41 7.49 -11.89
C LEU A 300 -10.60 6.59 -12.21
N ASP A 301 -11.25 6.08 -11.17
CA ASP A 301 -12.51 5.36 -11.32
C ASP A 301 -13.65 6.28 -11.82
N GLN A 302 -14.73 5.65 -12.27
CA GLN A 302 -15.85 6.37 -12.88
C GLN A 302 -16.57 7.31 -11.90
N ALA A 303 -16.67 6.94 -10.62
CA ALA A 303 -17.37 7.75 -9.62
C ALA A 303 -16.56 9.00 -9.27
N THR A 304 -15.25 8.88 -9.09
CA THR A 304 -14.35 10.01 -8.84
C THR A 304 -14.36 11.00 -10.01
N ASN A 305 -14.26 10.51 -11.25
CA ASN A 305 -14.33 11.36 -12.45
C ASN A 305 -15.68 12.08 -12.55
N LEU A 306 -16.78 11.37 -12.28
CA LEU A 306 -18.12 11.95 -12.29
C LEU A 306 -18.27 13.04 -11.22
N ALA A 307 -17.77 12.81 -10.01
CA ALA A 307 -17.82 13.78 -8.91
C ALA A 307 -17.07 15.08 -9.26
N ILE A 308 -15.86 14.96 -9.84
CA ILE A 308 -15.05 16.12 -10.27
C ILE A 308 -15.75 16.90 -11.38
N LYS A 309 -16.23 16.19 -12.41
CA LYS A 309 -16.91 16.81 -13.55
C LYS A 309 -18.17 17.54 -13.08
N GLU A 310 -19.02 16.84 -12.32
CA GLU A 310 -20.26 17.40 -11.83
C GLU A 310 -20.02 18.59 -10.91
N LEU A 311 -19.03 18.56 -10.02
CA LEU A 311 -18.80 19.69 -9.12
C LEU A 311 -18.38 20.95 -9.88
N ARG A 312 -17.59 20.79 -10.96
CA ARG A 312 -17.23 21.91 -11.85
C ARG A 312 -18.43 22.47 -12.59
N GLU A 313 -19.36 21.61 -13.02
CA GLU A 313 -20.63 22.03 -13.63
C GLU A 313 -21.54 22.71 -12.59
N TRP A 314 -21.70 22.10 -11.42
CA TRP A 314 -22.47 22.64 -10.31
C TRP A 314 -21.97 24.02 -9.87
N ARG A 315 -20.66 24.21 -9.82
CA ARG A 315 -20.05 25.52 -9.56
C ARG A 315 -20.52 26.56 -10.58
N LYS A 316 -20.49 26.24 -11.88
CA LYS A 316 -20.91 27.18 -12.94
C LYS A 316 -22.38 27.53 -12.78
N ASP A 317 -23.23 26.52 -12.60
CA ASP A 317 -24.67 26.70 -12.43
C ASP A 317 -24.99 27.52 -11.18
N TYR A 318 -24.33 27.20 -10.06
CA TYR A 318 -24.49 27.91 -8.79
C TYR A 318 -24.10 29.38 -8.94
N LEU A 319 -22.97 29.70 -9.57
CA LEU A 319 -22.53 31.09 -9.75
C LEU A 319 -23.50 31.92 -10.61
N GLN A 320 -24.25 31.29 -11.51
CA GLN A 320 -25.28 31.96 -12.32
C GLN A 320 -26.59 32.20 -11.55
N GLN A 321 -26.94 31.28 -10.63
CA GLN A 321 -28.20 31.30 -9.90
C GLN A 321 -28.09 31.94 -8.52
N ARG A 322 -26.89 32.00 -7.95
CA ARG A 322 -26.69 32.51 -6.59
C ARG A 322 -27.20 33.94 -6.51
N GLN A 323 -27.82 34.25 -5.38
CA GLN A 323 -28.28 35.61 -5.13
C GLN A 323 -27.09 36.56 -5.18
N THR A 324 -27.15 37.54 -6.08
CA THR A 324 -26.14 38.60 -6.18
C THR A 324 -26.14 39.36 -4.87
N ARG A 325 -25.13 39.14 -4.03
CA ARG A 325 -25.00 39.85 -2.76
C ARG A 325 -24.73 41.33 -3.07
N PRO A 326 -25.62 42.27 -2.70
CA PRO A 326 -25.32 43.68 -2.88
C PRO A 326 -24.09 44.02 -2.06
N ALA A 327 -23.06 44.60 -2.67
CA ALA A 327 -21.91 45.17 -1.95
C ALA A 327 -22.35 46.18 -0.87
N VAL A 328 -23.56 46.71 -1.02
CA VAL A 328 -24.25 47.67 -0.14
C VAL A 328 -24.79 47.05 1.17
N LEU A 329 -25.01 45.72 1.25
CA LEU A 329 -25.38 45.07 2.52
C LEU A 329 -24.26 45.15 3.57
N LYS A 330 -23.01 45.39 3.18
CA LYS A 330 -21.93 45.74 4.13
C LYS A 330 -22.10 47.12 4.77
N ARG A 331 -22.87 48.03 4.15
CA ARG A 331 -23.05 49.43 4.58
C ARG A 331 -24.35 49.69 5.34
N TYR A 332 -25.40 48.91 5.09
CA TYR A 332 -26.67 49.03 5.78
C TYR A 332 -27.02 47.69 6.43
N ARG A 333 -27.18 47.68 7.76
CA ARG A 333 -27.56 46.54 8.61
C ARG A 333 -28.96 45.98 8.30
N ARG A 334 -29.26 45.64 7.05
CA ARG A 334 -30.44 44.85 6.70
C ARG A 334 -30.02 43.40 6.48
N ASP A 335 -29.49 42.81 7.54
CA ASP A 335 -29.12 41.40 7.58
C ASP A 335 -30.33 40.45 7.40
N GLU A 336 -31.54 40.97 7.47
CA GLU A 336 -32.81 40.23 7.39
C GLU A 336 -33.18 39.82 5.96
N GLU A 337 -32.60 40.46 4.92
CA GLU A 337 -32.95 40.17 3.52
C GLU A 337 -32.28 38.87 3.00
N VAL A 338 -31.27 38.33 3.69
CA VAL A 338 -30.55 37.10 3.29
C VAL A 338 -30.57 36.07 4.43
N PHE A 339 -31.39 35.03 4.28
CA PHE A 339 -31.57 34.00 5.31
C PHE A 339 -30.40 33.00 5.38
N PHE A 340 -29.86 32.57 4.23
CA PHE A 340 -28.80 31.57 4.14
C PHE A 340 -27.41 32.22 4.04
N HIS A 341 -26.38 31.53 4.56
CA HIS A 341 -24.97 32.00 4.55
C HIS A 341 -24.74 33.32 5.30
N ARG A 342 -25.65 33.69 6.21
CA ARG A 342 -25.64 34.98 6.91
C ARG A 342 -24.43 35.18 7.85
N LYS A 343 -23.95 34.12 8.51
CA LYS A 343 -23.00 34.24 9.63
C LYS A 343 -21.53 34.22 9.19
N GLY A 344 -21.12 33.19 8.46
CA GLY A 344 -19.76 33.00 7.99
C GLY A 344 -19.54 33.50 6.57
N LEU A 345 -20.62 33.76 5.81
CA LEU A 345 -20.58 34.15 4.39
C LEU A 345 -19.89 33.14 3.48
N LYS A 346 -19.57 31.95 4.01
CA LYS A 346 -18.81 30.88 3.34
C LYS A 346 -19.76 29.98 2.58
N GLU A 347 -19.54 29.92 1.27
CA GLU A 347 -20.29 29.06 0.36
C GLU A 347 -19.43 27.83 0.06
N VAL A 348 -19.95 26.67 0.43
CA VAL A 348 -19.31 25.37 0.20
C VAL A 348 -20.26 24.54 -0.65
N LEU A 349 -19.79 24.11 -1.81
CA LEU A 349 -20.49 23.23 -2.72
C LEU A 349 -20.02 21.80 -2.49
N CYS A 350 -20.92 20.84 -2.66
CA CYS A 350 -20.59 19.43 -2.61
C CYS A 350 -21.30 18.66 -3.73
N VAL A 351 -20.65 17.60 -4.20
CA VAL A 351 -21.28 16.54 -4.98
C VAL A 351 -21.00 15.21 -4.30
N VAL A 352 -22.05 14.44 -4.06
CA VAL A 352 -21.99 13.03 -3.63
C VAL A 352 -22.40 12.16 -4.81
N VAL A 353 -21.54 11.25 -5.22
CA VAL A 353 -21.86 10.25 -6.24
C VAL A 353 -22.30 8.97 -5.56
N ILE A 354 -23.49 8.52 -5.92
CA ILE A 354 -24.06 7.26 -5.45
C ILE A 354 -24.21 6.24 -6.58
N LYS A 355 -24.31 4.96 -6.24
CA LYS A 355 -24.70 3.88 -7.15
C LYS A 355 -26.18 3.56 -6.97
N ASP A 356 -26.99 3.85 -7.98
CA ASP A 356 -28.42 3.53 -8.00
C ASP A 356 -28.63 2.03 -8.26
N ARG A 357 -28.53 1.21 -7.22
CA ARG A 357 -28.67 -0.25 -7.33
C ARG A 357 -30.04 -0.72 -7.82
N PHE A 358 -31.07 0.10 -7.64
CA PHE A 358 -32.45 -0.30 -7.91
C PHE A 358 -33.03 0.31 -9.19
N GLY A 359 -32.26 1.17 -9.88
CA GLY A 359 -32.70 1.79 -11.14
C GLY A 359 -33.83 2.79 -10.95
N VAL A 360 -33.83 3.54 -9.84
CA VAL A 360 -34.81 4.61 -9.59
C VAL A 360 -34.76 5.68 -10.68
N GLU A 361 -33.57 5.98 -11.22
CA GLU A 361 -33.36 7.07 -12.19
C GLU A 361 -32.67 6.65 -13.49
N GLY A 362 -32.82 5.36 -13.82
CA GLY A 362 -32.30 4.78 -15.04
C GLY A 362 -32.01 3.30 -14.89
N SER A 363 -30.94 2.83 -15.53
CA SER A 363 -30.50 1.45 -15.40
C SER A 363 -29.96 1.17 -13.99
N ALA A 364 -30.29 -0.01 -13.46
CA ALA A 364 -29.72 -0.49 -12.21
C ALA A 364 -28.18 -0.47 -12.26
N GLY A 365 -27.56 0.00 -11.17
CA GLY A 365 -26.12 0.19 -11.05
C GLY A 365 -25.57 1.50 -11.64
N LYS A 366 -26.42 2.37 -12.20
CA LYS A 366 -26.01 3.67 -12.72
C LYS A 366 -25.45 4.56 -11.60
N LEU A 367 -24.37 5.29 -11.90
CA LEU A 367 -23.84 6.30 -11.00
C LEU A 367 -24.65 7.59 -11.15
N VAL A 368 -25.09 8.14 -10.03
CA VAL A 368 -25.91 9.36 -9.96
C VAL A 368 -25.22 10.38 -9.08
N PRO A 369 -24.90 11.58 -9.60
CA PRO A 369 -24.35 12.64 -8.79
C PRO A 369 -25.47 13.45 -8.12
N ILE A 370 -25.27 13.79 -6.85
CA ILE A 370 -26.20 14.55 -6.02
C ILE A 370 -25.51 15.81 -5.53
N ARG A 371 -26.04 16.96 -5.91
CA ARG A 371 -25.51 18.28 -5.55
C ARG A 371 -25.95 18.67 -4.15
N GLY A 372 -25.08 19.38 -3.44
CA GLY A 372 -25.38 20.00 -2.15
C GLY A 372 -24.68 21.34 -1.99
N ILE A 373 -25.21 22.12 -1.07
CA ILE A 373 -24.61 23.37 -0.58
C ILE A 373 -24.77 23.43 0.94
N ASN A 374 -23.81 24.01 1.64
CA ASN A 374 -23.96 24.22 3.07
C ASN A 374 -25.14 25.17 3.36
N ALA A 375 -25.91 24.90 4.42
CA ALA A 375 -26.97 25.77 4.89
C ALA A 375 -26.56 26.36 6.23
N GLU A 376 -26.07 27.60 6.20
CA GLU A 376 -25.75 28.35 7.39
C GLU A 376 -26.90 29.29 7.73
N VAL A 377 -27.48 29.07 8.91
CA VAL A 377 -28.54 29.89 9.50
C VAL A 377 -28.02 30.44 10.83
N SER A 378 -28.37 31.68 11.20
CA SER A 378 -27.91 32.31 12.44
C SER A 378 -28.65 31.78 13.68
N LEU A 379 -28.77 30.45 13.81
CA LEU A 379 -29.53 29.78 14.86
C LEU A 379 -28.60 28.86 15.70
N PRO A 380 -28.92 28.66 16.99
CA PRO A 380 -28.13 27.79 17.88
C PRO A 380 -28.13 26.32 17.47
N THR A 381 -29.07 25.91 16.60
CA THR A 381 -29.20 24.54 16.06
C THR A 381 -28.10 24.15 15.06
N GLY A 382 -27.23 25.10 14.69
CA GLY A 382 -26.01 24.85 13.92
C GLY A 382 -26.17 24.93 12.40
N THR A 383 -25.02 24.98 11.72
CA THR A 383 -24.89 25.00 10.26
C THR A 383 -24.89 23.57 9.71
N LEU A 384 -25.65 23.31 8.63
CA LEU A 384 -25.57 22.07 7.88
C LEU A 384 -24.46 22.16 6.84
N CYS A 385 -23.52 21.21 6.87
CA CYS A 385 -22.44 21.16 5.88
C CYS A 385 -22.96 20.66 4.52
N ALA A 386 -22.26 21.03 3.45
CA ALA A 386 -22.67 20.73 2.09
C ALA A 386 -22.76 19.21 1.83
N GLU A 387 -21.83 18.46 2.41
CA GLU A 387 -21.74 17.00 2.34
C GLU A 387 -22.97 16.34 2.98
N ARG A 388 -23.33 16.77 4.20
CA ARG A 388 -24.53 16.27 4.89
C ARG A 388 -25.80 16.63 4.15
N ASN A 389 -25.86 17.81 3.54
CA ASN A 389 -27.00 18.22 2.74
C ASN A 389 -27.14 17.37 1.46
N ALA A 390 -26.03 17.09 0.77
CA ALA A 390 -26.01 16.21 -0.41
C ALA A 390 -26.40 14.77 -0.04
N ILE A 391 -25.88 14.21 1.05
CA ILE A 391 -26.25 12.86 1.54
C ILE A 391 -27.73 12.80 1.92
N GLY A 392 -28.23 13.80 2.65
CA GLY A 392 -29.66 13.89 3.00
C GLY A 392 -30.55 13.96 1.77
N THR A 393 -30.17 14.77 0.78
CA THR A 393 -30.86 14.87 -0.51
C THR A 393 -30.85 13.54 -1.26
N ALA A 394 -29.71 12.84 -1.23
CA ALA A 394 -29.59 11.51 -1.83
C ALA A 394 -30.55 10.50 -1.17
N LEU A 395 -30.64 10.50 0.17
CA LEU A 395 -31.55 9.61 0.89
C LEU A 395 -33.03 9.90 0.59
N CYS A 396 -33.42 11.19 0.49
CA CYS A 396 -34.78 11.57 0.12
C CYS A 396 -35.14 11.09 -1.29
N ARG A 397 -34.18 11.16 -2.23
CA ARG A 397 -34.35 10.76 -3.63
C ARG A 397 -34.27 9.23 -3.82
N PHE A 398 -33.47 8.55 -2.98
CA PHE A 398 -33.26 7.11 -2.99
C PHE A 398 -33.50 6.56 -1.57
N PRO A 399 -34.76 6.28 -1.18
CA PRO A 399 -35.08 5.86 0.20
C PRO A 399 -34.45 4.55 0.66
N ARG A 400 -33.90 3.76 -0.28
CA ARG A 400 -33.17 2.51 -0.03
C ARG A 400 -31.64 2.69 -0.11
N LEU A 401 -31.16 3.93 -0.10
CA LEU A 401 -29.72 4.24 -0.13
C LEU A 401 -29.03 3.65 1.09
N GLU A 402 -28.05 2.80 0.85
CA GLU A 402 -27.17 2.27 1.89
C GLU A 402 -25.81 2.98 1.86
N ARG A 403 -25.04 2.88 2.95
CA ARG A 403 -23.69 3.47 3.02
C ARG A 403 -22.79 2.98 1.88
N ARG A 404 -22.83 1.69 1.54
CA ARG A 404 -22.06 1.11 0.43
C ARG A 404 -22.39 1.69 -0.96
N ASP A 405 -23.52 2.39 -1.08
CA ASP A 405 -23.93 3.01 -2.33
C ASP A 405 -23.24 4.35 -2.55
N ILE A 406 -22.63 4.94 -1.52
CA ILE A 406 -21.88 6.19 -1.61
C ILE A 406 -20.45 5.89 -2.08
N MET A 407 -20.11 6.40 -3.27
CA MET A 407 -18.88 6.03 -4.00
C MET A 407 -17.84 7.14 -3.99
N ALA A 408 -18.25 8.41 -4.08
CA ALA A 408 -17.33 9.53 -4.06
C ALA A 408 -17.99 10.79 -3.49
N VAL A 409 -17.21 11.66 -2.86
CA VAL A 409 -17.63 12.94 -2.30
C VAL A 409 -16.63 14.01 -2.69
N ALA A 410 -17.08 15.00 -3.46
CA ALA A 410 -16.26 16.14 -3.88
C ALA A 410 -16.74 17.41 -3.19
N VAL A 411 -15.82 18.18 -2.60
CA VAL A 411 -16.11 19.38 -1.81
C VAL A 411 -15.32 20.57 -2.36
N LEU A 412 -15.99 21.70 -2.55
CA LEU A 412 -15.40 22.94 -3.04
C LEU A 412 -15.81 24.10 -2.15
N SER A 413 -14.84 24.84 -1.64
CA SER A 413 -15.06 26.16 -1.06
C SER A 413 -14.97 27.24 -2.13
N LEU A 414 -15.92 28.18 -2.15
CA LEU A 414 -15.81 29.39 -2.99
C LEU A 414 -14.99 30.51 -2.33
N GLU A 415 -14.54 30.30 -1.09
CA GLU A 415 -13.65 31.19 -0.36
C GLU A 415 -12.18 30.88 -0.71
N PRO A 416 -11.42 31.81 -1.32
CA PRO A 416 -10.04 31.57 -1.76
C PRO A 416 -9.09 31.15 -0.64
N SER A 417 -9.33 31.61 0.59
CA SER A 417 -8.51 31.26 1.75
C SER A 417 -8.70 29.80 2.22
N LEU A 418 -9.70 29.09 1.70
CA LEU A 418 -10.05 27.72 2.07
C LEU A 418 -9.74 26.74 0.93
N SER A 419 -8.50 26.75 0.46
CA SER A 419 -7.99 25.73 -0.47
C SER A 419 -7.98 24.35 0.19
N LYS A 420 -8.20 23.29 -0.60
CA LYS A 420 -8.18 21.89 -0.15
C LYS A 420 -9.08 21.62 1.07
N LEU A 421 -10.27 22.22 1.06
CA LEU A 421 -11.26 22.06 2.12
C LEU A 421 -11.70 20.60 2.25
N GLY A 422 -11.28 19.95 3.33
CA GLY A 422 -11.76 18.64 3.73
C GLY A 422 -13.07 18.68 4.51
N PRO A 423 -13.67 17.50 4.77
CA PRO A 423 -14.82 17.41 5.65
C PRO A 423 -14.48 17.92 7.05
N CYS A 424 -15.41 18.65 7.67
CA CYS A 424 -15.27 19.01 9.08
C CYS A 424 -15.41 17.76 9.97
N GLY A 425 -15.12 17.86 11.28
CA GLY A 425 -15.17 16.70 12.19
C GLY A 425 -16.48 15.90 12.10
N ALA A 426 -17.64 16.56 12.07
CA ALA A 426 -18.92 15.87 11.96
C ALA A 426 -19.13 15.17 10.60
N CYS A 427 -18.68 15.78 9.49
CA CYS A 427 -18.75 15.13 8.18
C CYS A 427 -17.74 13.99 8.06
N ALA A 428 -16.55 14.14 8.65
CA ALA A 428 -15.52 13.12 8.66
C ALA A 428 -16.02 11.86 9.36
N GLU A 429 -16.68 12.00 10.52
CA GLU A 429 -17.33 10.87 11.22
C GLU A 429 -18.37 10.15 10.35
N TRP A 430 -19.20 10.89 9.61
CA TRP A 430 -20.19 10.28 8.71
C TRP A 430 -19.53 9.51 7.58
N LEU A 431 -18.53 10.12 6.93
CA LEU A 431 -17.84 9.51 5.81
C LEU A 431 -16.96 8.33 6.26
N ALA A 432 -16.43 8.37 7.48
CA ALA A 432 -15.66 7.27 8.04
C ALA A 432 -16.54 6.03 8.24
N LYS A 433 -17.78 6.21 8.70
CA LYS A 433 -18.79 5.15 8.75
C LYS A 433 -19.20 4.63 7.38
N VAL A 434 -19.22 5.48 6.36
CA VAL A 434 -19.45 5.03 4.98
C VAL A 434 -18.30 4.13 4.53
N GLN A 435 -17.07 4.53 4.82
CA GLN A 435 -15.85 3.82 4.46
C GLN A 435 -15.70 2.44 5.15
N GLU A 436 -16.35 2.23 6.30
CA GLU A 436 -16.46 0.91 6.95
C GLU A 436 -17.10 -0.15 6.04
N VAL A 437 -17.91 0.24 5.06
CA VAL A 437 -18.58 -0.69 4.13
C VAL A 437 -18.37 -0.34 2.65
N SER A 438 -17.64 0.74 2.37
CA SER A 438 -17.31 1.21 1.02
C SER A 438 -15.81 1.50 0.93
N PRO A 439 -14.96 0.48 0.72
CA PRO A 439 -13.52 0.66 0.55
C PRO A 439 -13.15 1.51 -0.67
N SER A 440 -14.08 1.67 -1.61
CA SER A 440 -13.91 2.50 -2.81
C SER A 440 -14.26 3.98 -2.60
N LEU A 441 -14.74 4.38 -1.41
CA LEU A 441 -15.13 5.76 -1.15
C LEU A 441 -13.96 6.71 -1.36
N ARG A 442 -14.10 7.67 -2.28
CA ARG A 442 -13.10 8.74 -2.46
C ARG A 442 -13.59 10.10 -1.96
N ILE A 443 -12.70 10.83 -1.29
CA ILE A 443 -12.95 12.22 -0.89
C ILE A 443 -12.05 13.14 -1.69
N ILE A 444 -12.68 14.10 -2.35
CA ILE A 444 -12.06 14.97 -3.32
C ILE A 444 -12.21 16.43 -2.87
N SER A 445 -11.14 17.20 -3.02
CA SER A 445 -11.14 18.65 -2.81
C SER A 445 -10.37 19.35 -3.93
N PHE A 446 -10.42 20.68 -3.96
CA PHE A 446 -9.81 21.51 -5.01
C PHE A 446 -8.84 22.54 -4.46
N ASP A 447 -7.92 23.01 -5.30
CA ASP A 447 -6.93 24.04 -4.99
C ASP A 447 -7.55 25.43 -4.76
N SER A 448 -8.59 25.76 -5.52
CA SER A 448 -9.14 27.11 -5.53
C SER A 448 -10.64 27.11 -5.80
N PRO A 449 -11.32 28.27 -5.60
CA PRO A 449 -12.72 28.45 -5.97
C PRO A 449 -13.02 28.11 -7.42
N GLU A 450 -12.04 28.17 -8.32
CA GLU A 450 -12.14 27.85 -9.75
C GLU A 450 -12.21 26.34 -10.03
N ALA A 451 -11.87 25.50 -9.05
CA ALA A 451 -11.84 24.04 -9.17
C ALA A 451 -10.92 23.55 -10.31
N VAL A 452 -9.75 24.20 -10.46
CA VAL A 452 -8.78 23.89 -11.52
C VAL A 452 -8.11 22.55 -11.24
N GLU A 453 -7.46 22.43 -10.08
CA GLU A 453 -6.76 21.22 -9.68
C GLU A 453 -7.56 20.44 -8.64
N ALA A 454 -7.61 19.11 -8.80
CA ALA A 454 -8.31 18.22 -7.89
C ALA A 454 -7.33 17.41 -7.04
N PHE A 455 -7.72 17.11 -5.81
CA PHE A 455 -6.93 16.38 -4.83
C PHE A 455 -7.79 15.30 -4.17
N VAL A 456 -7.20 14.14 -3.88
CA VAL A 456 -7.83 13.06 -3.11
C VAL A 456 -7.26 13.04 -1.71
N LYS A 457 -8.13 12.80 -0.72
CA LYS A 457 -7.72 12.50 0.65
C LYS A 457 -7.55 10.98 0.81
N PRO A 458 -6.33 10.50 1.10
CA PRO A 458 -6.05 9.07 1.19
C PRO A 458 -6.47 8.44 2.52
N ALA A 459 -6.91 9.20 3.53
CA ALA A 459 -7.45 8.62 4.76
C ALA A 459 -8.40 9.59 5.45
N LEU A 460 -9.53 9.08 5.93
CA LEU A 460 -10.32 9.75 6.95
C LEU A 460 -9.76 9.36 8.31
N HIS A 461 -9.46 10.36 9.14
CA HIS A 461 -9.15 10.09 10.54
C HIS A 461 -10.39 9.49 11.21
N ILE A 462 -10.21 8.35 11.87
CA ILE A 462 -10.90 8.03 13.12
C ILE A 462 -9.83 7.97 14.19
#